data_AF-A0A820F7P3-F1
#
_entry.id   AF-A0A820F7P3-F1
#
_cell.length_a   1.000
_cell.length_b   1.000
_cell.length_c   1.000
_cell.angle_alpha   90.00
_cell.angle_beta   90.00
_cell.angle_gamma   90.00
#
_symmetry.space_group_name_H-M   'P 1'
#
loop_
_entity.id
_entity.type
_entity.pdbx_description
1 polymer ?
#
loop_
_entity_poly.entity_id
_entity_poly.type
_entity_poly.pdbx_seq_one_letter_code
_entity_poly.pdbx_strand_id
1 'polypeptide(L)'
;GGPSLYLLLNQSLRSKNREELKPWFSFLKLFLTGLYKLQSKSGIVWRGVRGIDLSSKYKTGTKFTWWEVSSCTTYIEVLESDQFLGKHGQRTLFSIECINGKSIVAHSYFKNAEKEIVLIPG
;
A
#
# COMPACT_ATOMS: atom_id res chain seq x y z
N GLY A 1 -5.75 -12.59 17.36
CA GLY A 1 -5.80 -11.12 17.33
C GLY A 1 -6.79 -10.70 16.26
N GLY A 2 -7.57 -9.65 16.50
CA GLY A 2 -8.52 -9.14 15.50
C GLY A 2 -7.83 -8.53 14.27
N PRO A 3 -8.58 -8.25 13.19
CA PRO A 3 -8.04 -7.62 11.99
C PRO A 3 -7.52 -6.20 12.30
N SER A 4 -6.41 -5.80 11.66
CA SER A 4 -5.84 -4.46 11.84
C SER A 4 -6.70 -3.39 11.16
N LEU A 5 -6.59 -2.14 11.63
CA LEU A 5 -7.27 -0.99 11.03
C LEU A 5 -6.99 -0.87 9.52
N TYR A 6 -5.72 -1.06 9.14
CA TYR A 6 -5.29 -1.06 7.73
C TYR A 6 -5.99 -2.15 6.91
N LEU A 7 -6.13 -3.36 7.47
CA LEU A 7 -6.79 -4.47 6.78
C LEU A 7 -8.28 -4.18 6.58
N LEU A 8 -8.97 -3.72 7.62
CA LEU A 8 -10.39 -3.38 7.55
C LEU A 8 -10.66 -2.21 6.59
N LEU A 9 -9.87 -1.14 6.66
CA LEU A 9 -9.99 0.00 5.76
C LEU A 9 -9.83 -0.43 4.30
N ASN A 10 -8.78 -1.19 4.01
CA ASN A 10 -8.50 -1.65 2.66
C ASN A 10 -9.54 -2.66 2.14
N GLN A 11 -10.19 -3.42 3.02
CA GLN A 11 -11.36 -4.23 2.63
C GLN A 11 -12.53 -3.34 2.20
N SER A 12 -12.89 -2.33 3.00
CA SER A 12 -13.97 -1.40 2.66
C SER A 12 -13.67 -0.59 1.39
N LEU A 13 -12.43 -0.17 1.19
CA LEU A 13 -12.00 0.55 -0.02
C LEU A 13 -12.11 -0.29 -1.30
N ARG A 14 -11.82 -1.60 -1.23
CA ARG A 14 -11.99 -2.53 -2.37
C ARG A 14 -13.44 -2.91 -2.62
N SER A 15 -14.30 -2.76 -1.64
CA SER A 15 -15.70 -3.13 -1.76
C SER A 15 -16.40 -2.31 -2.83
N LYS A 16 -17.27 -2.96 -3.61
CA LYS A 16 -18.16 -2.26 -4.55
C LYS A 16 -19.31 -1.56 -3.82
N ASN A 17 -19.61 -1.97 -2.59
CA ASN A 17 -20.64 -1.37 -1.78
C ASN A 17 -20.12 -0.09 -1.11
N ARG A 18 -20.58 1.07 -1.59
CA ARG A 18 -20.12 2.37 -1.07
C ARG A 18 -20.62 2.69 0.33
N GLU A 19 -21.65 1.99 0.80
CA GLU A 19 -22.17 2.14 2.16
C GLU A 19 -21.13 1.67 3.20
N GLU A 20 -20.32 0.66 2.88
CA GLU A 20 -19.25 0.16 3.75
C GLU A 20 -18.14 1.19 3.98
N LEU A 21 -18.06 2.22 3.14
CA LEU A 21 -17.05 3.28 3.28
C LEU A 21 -17.51 4.42 4.19
N LYS A 22 -18.83 4.59 4.42
CA LYS A 22 -19.37 5.69 5.23
C LYS A 22 -18.76 5.77 6.64
N PRO A 23 -18.59 4.66 7.39
CA PRO A 23 -17.94 4.70 8.71
C PRO A 23 -16.50 5.23 8.67
N TRP A 24 -15.84 5.12 7.51
CA TRP A 24 -14.45 5.52 7.34
C TRP A 24 -14.28 6.98 6.92
N PHE A 25 -15.33 7.71 6.57
CA PHE A 25 -15.20 9.06 5.98
C PHE A 25 -14.42 10.04 6.85
N SER A 26 -14.69 10.08 8.16
CA SER A 26 -13.95 10.95 9.08
C SER A 26 -12.47 10.57 9.16
N PHE A 27 -12.18 9.27 9.22
CA PHE A 27 -10.81 8.76 9.23
C PHE A 27 -10.09 9.05 7.90
N LEU A 28 -10.72 8.75 6.76
CA LEU A 28 -10.19 9.00 5.42
C LEU A 28 -9.92 10.49 5.21
N LYS A 29 -10.83 11.37 5.63
CA LYS A 29 -10.62 12.82 5.56
C LYS A 29 -9.37 13.21 6.33
N LEU A 30 -9.22 12.77 7.57
CA LEU A 30 -8.04 13.05 8.39
C LEU A 30 -6.75 12.49 7.75
N PHE A 31 -6.78 11.21 7.40
CA PHE A 31 -5.64 10.47 6.86
C PHE A 31 -5.15 11.07 5.54
N LEU A 32 -6.06 11.27 4.58
CA LEU A 32 -5.73 11.87 3.29
C LEU A 32 -5.25 13.31 3.46
N THR A 33 -5.90 14.11 4.31
CA THR A 33 -5.44 15.49 4.60
C THR A 33 -4.01 15.49 5.16
N GLY A 34 -3.68 14.54 6.04
CA GLY A 34 -2.31 14.36 6.53
C GLY A 34 -1.33 14.02 5.41
N LEU A 35 -1.68 13.04 4.57
CA LEU A 35 -0.84 12.63 3.43
C LEU A 35 -0.62 13.75 2.41
N TYR A 36 -1.62 14.60 2.15
CA TYR A 36 -1.51 15.74 1.24
C TYR A 36 -0.56 16.82 1.76
N LYS A 37 -0.33 16.92 3.07
CA LYS A 37 0.65 17.83 3.67
C LYS A 37 2.09 17.32 3.53
N LEU A 38 2.29 16.04 3.23
CA LEU A 38 3.63 15.46 3.05
C LEU A 38 4.14 15.73 1.63
N GLN A 39 5.44 16.01 1.53
CA GLN A 39 6.12 16.16 0.24
C GLN A 39 5.98 14.88 -0.58
N SER A 40 5.59 15.04 -1.85
CA SER A 40 5.59 13.93 -2.81
C SER A 40 7.02 13.50 -3.11
N LYS A 41 7.24 12.19 -3.13
CA LYS A 41 8.48 11.58 -3.62
C LYS A 41 8.20 10.82 -4.92
N SER A 42 9.12 10.97 -5.85
CA SER A 42 9.14 10.20 -7.08
C SER A 42 10.30 9.21 -7.05
N GLY A 43 10.17 8.10 -7.77
CA GLY A 43 11.17 7.05 -7.86
C GLY A 43 10.58 5.65 -7.79
N ILE A 44 11.45 4.64 -7.83
CA ILE A 44 11.06 3.24 -7.76
C ILE A 44 10.68 2.89 -6.32
N VAL A 45 9.50 2.30 -6.16
CA VAL A 45 9.02 1.71 -4.92
C VAL A 45 8.60 0.27 -5.14
N TRP A 46 8.76 -0.53 -4.09
CA TRP A 46 8.54 -1.96 -4.11
C TRP A 46 7.33 -2.33 -3.25
N ARG A 47 6.49 -3.23 -3.76
CA ARG A 47 5.35 -3.78 -3.03
C ARG A 47 5.30 -5.28 -3.17
N GLY A 48 5.34 -5.98 -2.04
CA GLY A 48 5.18 -7.44 -1.98
C GLY A 48 3.74 -7.84 -1.66
N VAL A 49 3.23 -8.86 -2.34
CA VAL A 49 1.95 -9.52 -2.04
C VAL A 49 2.20 -11.02 -1.85
N ARG A 50 1.87 -11.52 -0.66
CA ARG A 50 2.04 -12.93 -0.29
C ARG A 50 0.88 -13.81 -0.74
N GLY A 51 1.19 -15.07 -1.03
CA GLY A 51 0.21 -16.14 -1.20
C GLY A 51 -0.59 -16.11 -2.50
N ILE A 52 -0.18 -15.30 -3.48
CA ILE A 52 -0.91 -15.15 -4.74
C ILE A 52 0.01 -14.76 -5.90
N ASP A 53 -0.23 -15.38 -7.05
CA ASP A 53 0.28 -14.94 -8.35
C ASP A 53 -0.75 -14.01 -9.01
N LEU A 54 -0.33 -12.77 -9.28
CA LEU A 54 -1.17 -11.75 -9.93
C LEU A 54 -0.78 -11.49 -11.38
N SER A 55 0.20 -12.20 -11.94
CA SER A 55 0.72 -11.98 -13.31
C SER A 55 -0.39 -11.92 -14.37
N SER A 56 -1.38 -12.81 -14.28
CA SER A 56 -2.52 -12.87 -15.20
C SER A 56 -3.44 -11.65 -15.14
N LYS A 57 -3.45 -10.90 -14.03
CA LYS A 57 -4.28 -9.70 -13.83
C LYS A 57 -3.64 -8.43 -14.40
N TYR A 58 -2.32 -8.41 -14.55
CA TYR A 58 -1.57 -7.23 -14.98
C TYR A 58 -0.95 -7.45 -16.36
N LYS A 59 -1.71 -7.11 -17.40
CA LYS A 59 -1.25 -7.23 -18.79
C LYS A 59 -0.51 -5.96 -19.21
N THR A 60 0.56 -6.11 -19.98
CA THR A 60 1.33 -4.99 -20.53
C THR A 60 0.42 -4.04 -21.31
N GLY A 61 0.62 -2.73 -21.12
CA GLY A 61 -0.17 -1.69 -21.78
C GLY A 61 -1.56 -1.44 -21.18
N THR A 62 -1.96 -2.18 -20.14
CA THR A 62 -3.24 -1.93 -19.45
C THR A 62 -3.11 -0.89 -18.34
N LYS A 63 -4.15 -0.08 -18.18
CA LYS A 63 -4.31 0.80 -17.02
C LYS A 63 -5.20 0.13 -15.99
N PHE A 64 -4.85 0.28 -14.72
CA PHE A 64 -5.63 -0.21 -13.60
C PHE A 64 -5.59 0.81 -12.46
N THR A 65 -6.51 0.68 -11.52
CA THR A 65 -6.61 1.53 -10.33
C THR A 65 -6.55 0.64 -9.09
N TRP A 66 -5.70 1.02 -8.13
CA TRP A 66 -5.72 0.44 -6.79
C TRP A 66 -6.62 1.30 -5.91
N TRP A 67 -7.77 0.75 -5.55
CA TRP A 67 -8.74 1.44 -4.70
C TRP A 67 -8.33 1.44 -3.24
N GLU A 68 -7.44 0.53 -2.83
CA GLU A 68 -6.89 0.46 -1.49
C GLU A 68 -5.70 1.40 -1.26
N VAL A 69 -5.44 1.72 0.00
CA VAL A 69 -4.17 2.34 0.40
C VAL A 69 -3.05 1.33 0.16
N SER A 70 -2.05 1.70 -0.63
CA SER A 70 -0.95 0.81 -0.98
C SER A 70 0.32 1.18 -0.23
N SER A 71 0.66 0.40 0.80
CA SER A 71 1.98 0.44 1.44
C SER A 71 3.05 -0.19 0.53
N CYS A 72 4.17 0.52 0.40
CA CYS A 72 5.33 0.21 -0.42
C CYS A 72 6.62 0.56 0.37
N THR A 73 7.77 0.11 -0.10
CA THR A 73 9.07 0.46 0.46
C THR A 73 10.04 0.91 -0.63
N THR A 74 11.00 1.75 -0.26
CA THR A 74 12.15 2.09 -1.13
C THR A 74 13.28 1.08 -1.03
N TYR A 75 13.21 0.11 -0.10
CA TYR A 75 14.27 -0.88 0.16
C TYR A 75 13.73 -2.29 -0.06
N ILE A 76 14.17 -2.93 -1.13
CA ILE A 76 13.70 -4.25 -1.53
C ILE A 76 14.04 -5.32 -0.49
N GLU A 77 15.14 -5.15 0.25
CA GLU A 77 15.61 -6.08 1.28
C GLU A 77 14.61 -6.21 2.43
N VAL A 78 13.82 -5.17 2.71
CA VAL A 78 12.75 -5.22 3.70
C VAL A 78 11.72 -6.28 3.33
N LEU A 79 11.45 -6.47 2.04
CA LEU A 79 10.48 -7.45 1.58
C LEU A 79 10.97 -8.89 1.77
N GLU A 80 12.28 -9.12 1.82
CA GLU A 80 12.85 -10.45 2.01
C GLU A 80 12.57 -11.05 3.40
N SER A 81 12.20 -10.24 4.38
CA SER A 81 11.86 -10.71 5.73
C SER A 81 10.53 -11.47 5.76
N ASP A 82 10.48 -12.53 6.57
CA ASP A 82 9.29 -13.32 6.84
C ASP A 82 8.17 -12.53 7.55
N GLN A 83 8.42 -11.30 7.98
CA GLN A 83 7.36 -10.37 8.38
C GLN A 83 6.62 -9.72 7.20
N PHE A 84 7.26 -9.54 6.04
CA PHE A 84 6.72 -8.81 4.87
C PHE A 84 6.33 -9.68 3.68
N LEU A 85 7.28 -10.06 2.82
CA LEU A 85 7.05 -10.96 1.68
C LEU A 85 7.67 -12.33 1.93
N GLY A 86 8.86 -12.38 2.54
CA GLY A 86 9.58 -13.62 2.82
C GLY A 86 10.17 -14.25 1.56
N LYS A 87 10.96 -15.32 1.74
CA LYS A 87 11.68 -15.97 0.64
C LYS A 87 10.99 -17.21 0.07
N HIS A 88 9.88 -17.66 0.68
CA HIS A 88 9.21 -18.92 0.35
C HIS A 88 7.73 -18.73 0.01
N GLY A 89 7.15 -19.72 -0.67
CA GLY A 89 5.75 -19.71 -1.11
C GLY A 89 5.47 -18.85 -2.35
N GLN A 90 4.24 -18.98 -2.86
CA GLN A 90 3.77 -18.16 -3.99
C GLN A 90 3.70 -16.68 -3.57
N ARG A 91 4.22 -15.79 -4.41
CA ARG A 91 4.31 -14.36 -4.12
C ARG A 91 4.35 -13.55 -5.41
N THR A 92 3.87 -12.31 -5.32
CA THR A 92 4.01 -11.31 -6.38
C THR A 92 4.80 -10.11 -5.84
N LEU A 93 5.79 -9.66 -6.61
CA LEU A 93 6.53 -8.42 -6.34
C LEU A 93 6.23 -7.40 -7.42
N PHE A 94 5.86 -6.18 -7.02
CA PHE A 94 5.70 -5.05 -7.91
C PHE A 94 6.91 -4.13 -7.80
N SER A 95 7.48 -3.77 -8.96
CA SER A 95 8.33 -2.60 -9.13
C SER A 95 7.47 -1.48 -9.71
N ILE A 96 7.39 -0.35 -9.02
CA ILE A 96 6.49 0.75 -9.39
C ILE A 96 7.32 2.01 -9.48
N GLU A 97 7.40 2.59 -10.68
CA GLU A 97 7.84 3.98 -10.82
C GLU A 97 6.70 4.89 -10.37
N CYS A 98 6.83 5.49 -9.19
CA CYS A 98 5.82 6.38 -8.64
C CYS A 98 6.24 7.85 -8.79
N ILE A 99 5.25 8.72 -8.97
CA ILE A 99 5.46 10.18 -9.04
C ILE A 99 5.01 10.91 -7.77
N ASN A 100 4.02 10.35 -7.05
CA ASN A 100 3.32 10.99 -5.93
C ASN A 100 3.34 10.14 -4.64
N GLY A 101 4.39 9.35 -4.43
CA GLY A 101 4.54 8.56 -3.22
C GLY A 101 4.65 9.43 -1.97
N LYS A 102 3.98 9.04 -0.88
CA LYS A 102 3.99 9.77 0.40
C LYS A 102 4.84 9.03 1.41
N SER A 103 5.99 9.62 1.74
CA SER A 103 6.91 9.07 2.74
C SER A 103 6.35 9.24 4.14
N ILE A 104 5.96 8.15 4.79
CA ILE A 104 5.43 8.18 6.16
C ILE A 104 6.41 7.69 7.21
N VAL A 105 7.67 7.45 6.84
CA VAL A 105 8.81 7.09 7.71
C VAL A 105 8.76 7.77 9.10
N ALA A 106 8.64 9.10 9.16
CA ALA A 106 8.62 9.85 10.42
C ALA A 106 7.36 9.61 11.30
N HIS A 107 6.31 9.07 10.71
CA HIS A 107 4.99 8.81 11.31
C HIS A 107 4.65 7.32 11.39
N SER A 108 5.53 6.45 10.89
CA SER A 108 5.35 4.99 10.93
C SER A 108 5.74 4.46 12.30
N TYR A 109 5.06 3.40 12.75
CA TYR A 109 5.43 2.69 13.96
C TYR A 109 6.84 2.09 13.85
N PHE A 110 7.25 1.71 12.63
CA PHE A 110 8.56 1.13 12.32
C PHE A 110 9.49 2.16 11.66
N LYS A 111 9.63 3.32 12.31
CA LYS A 111 10.24 4.57 11.81
C LYS A 111 11.34 4.42 10.77
N ASN A 112 12.35 3.57 10.98
CA ASN A 112 13.52 3.47 10.09
C ASN A 112 13.68 2.12 9.39
N ALA A 113 12.94 1.09 9.80
CA ALA A 113 13.13 -0.27 9.30
C ALA A 113 12.46 -0.48 7.95
N GLU A 114 11.27 0.11 7.75
CA GLU A 114 10.44 -0.19 6.57
C GLU A 114 10.63 0.81 5.43
N LYS A 115 11.12 2.02 5.72
CA LYS A 115 11.25 3.14 4.77
C LYS A 115 9.99 3.31 3.92
N GLU A 116 8.87 3.32 4.64
CA GLU A 116 7.53 3.18 4.11
C GLU A 116 7.11 4.38 3.24
N ILE A 117 6.62 4.04 2.05
CA ILE A 117 5.97 4.94 1.11
C ILE A 117 4.52 4.48 0.93
N VAL A 118 3.59 5.40 1.12
CA VAL A 118 2.17 5.17 0.85
C VAL A 118 1.80 5.74 -0.52
N LEU A 119 1.13 4.92 -1.33
CA LEU A 119 0.37 5.39 -2.49
C LEU A 119 -1.09 5.57 -2.08
N ILE A 120 -1.63 6.74 -2.39
CA ILE A 120 -3.01 7.14 -2.07
C ILE A 120 -3.98 6.31 -2.94
N PRO A 121 -5.16 5.88 -2.41
CA PRO A 121 -6.16 5.15 -3.18
C PRO A 121 -6.79 6.00 -4.30
N GLY A 122 -7.16 5.34 -5.39
CA GLY A 122 -7.78 5.95 -6.58
C GLY A 122 -6.78 6.35 -7.66
#